data_AF-A0A961DLV2-F1
#
_entry.id   AF-A0A961DLV2-F1
#
_cell.length_a   1.000
_cell.length_b   1.000
_cell.length_c   1.000
_cell.angle_alpha   90.00
_cell.angle_beta   90.00
_cell.angle_gamma   90.00
#
_symmetry.space_group_name_H-M   'P 1'
#
loop_
_entity.id
_entity.type
_entity.pdbx_description
1 polymer ?
#
loop_
_entity_poly.entity_id
_entity_poly.type
_entity_poly.pdbx_seq_one_letter_code
_entity_poly.pdbx_strand_id
1 'polypeptide(L)'
;MTENTAAPQPNQSAKPSGPAPYSTQTYAYRSPVRPPLSPAVKGGAFWAGAVGFNLLSLGFYLVVIPLMAALFGAFFSVIADQAFRSGRNGSAGLEDVRHFFDSLDYGLIAVLGVVVVAVGLLIMAASLFASARILKSRGVQRAWPVTWAGSGIAIAASWFVGWILPVVFQLVAVVLVMVGVNALVAGISQAVLMLIGFVAGNAIIGWLSWWWMAHALRPGAQTGPSNEMQE
;
A
#
# COMPACT_ATOMS: atom_id res chain seq x y z
N MET A 1 33.36 -45.80 -13.59
CA MET A 1 34.03 -44.59 -13.06
C MET A 1 34.51 -44.94 -11.67
N THR A 2 35.83 -45.01 -11.51
CA THR A 2 36.53 -45.58 -10.36
C THR A 2 36.58 -44.60 -9.20
N GLU A 3 36.03 -45.03 -8.06
CA GLU A 3 35.97 -44.32 -6.80
C GLU A 3 37.34 -44.43 -6.10
N ASN A 4 38.01 -43.29 -5.91
CA ASN A 4 39.36 -43.22 -5.37
C ASN A 4 39.28 -42.87 -3.87
N THR A 5 39.29 -43.89 -3.02
CA THR A 5 39.19 -43.77 -1.56
C THR A 5 40.57 -43.45 -0.98
N ALA A 6 40.85 -42.16 -0.74
CA ALA A 6 42.07 -41.73 -0.07
C ALA A 6 41.94 -41.91 1.46
N ALA A 7 42.93 -42.57 2.07
CA ALA A 7 42.99 -42.89 3.48
C ALA A 7 43.17 -41.62 4.37
N PRO A 8 42.65 -41.62 5.60
CA PRO A 8 42.84 -40.53 6.55
C PRO A 8 44.32 -40.44 7.00
N GLN A 9 44.94 -39.29 6.80
CA GLN A 9 46.29 -39.02 7.31
C GLN A 9 46.29 -38.89 8.84
N PRO A 10 47.36 -39.37 9.51
CA PRO A 10 47.49 -39.33 10.96
C PRO A 10 47.61 -37.89 11.49
N ASN A 11 46.90 -37.63 12.59
CA ASN A 11 46.90 -36.40 13.37
C ASN A 11 48.35 -35.96 13.68
N GLN A 12 48.83 -34.94 12.97
CA GLN A 12 50.04 -34.23 13.36
C GLN A 12 49.71 -33.35 14.56
N SER A 13 50.25 -33.71 15.72
CA SER A 13 50.21 -32.89 16.92
C SER A 13 50.85 -31.52 16.64
N ALA A 14 50.01 -30.51 16.50
CA ALA A 14 50.44 -29.13 16.29
C ALA A 14 51.25 -28.63 17.49
N LYS A 15 52.49 -28.21 17.24
CA LYS A 15 53.30 -27.46 18.21
C LYS A 15 52.60 -26.15 18.58
N PRO A 16 52.68 -25.68 19.84
CA PRO A 16 52.18 -24.37 20.23
C PRO A 16 52.92 -23.30 19.43
N SER A 17 52.24 -22.71 18.44
CA SER A 17 52.69 -21.54 17.70
C SER A 17 52.80 -20.36 18.67
N GLY A 18 53.93 -19.64 18.60
CA GLY A 18 54.23 -18.49 19.45
C GLY A 18 53.18 -17.37 19.40
N PRO A 19 53.33 -16.33 20.24
CA PRO A 19 52.36 -15.24 20.34
C PRO A 19 52.12 -14.62 18.95
N ALA A 20 50.86 -14.72 18.50
CA ALA A 20 50.45 -14.18 17.21
C ALA A 20 50.74 -12.67 17.18
N PRO A 21 51.38 -12.15 16.12
CA PRO A 21 51.60 -10.72 15.99
C PRO A 21 50.26 -10.00 15.99
N TYR A 22 50.12 -8.98 16.83
CA TYR A 22 48.91 -8.17 16.93
C TYR A 22 48.54 -7.65 15.53
N SER A 23 47.50 -8.22 14.93
CA SER A 23 46.93 -7.68 13.70
C SER A 23 46.43 -6.28 14.02
N THR A 24 46.99 -5.26 13.36
CA THR A 24 46.50 -3.90 13.45
C THR A 24 45.02 -3.92 13.03
N GLN A 25 44.12 -3.74 14.00
CA GLN A 25 42.70 -3.59 13.71
C GLN A 25 42.55 -2.36 12.82
N THR A 26 42.33 -2.61 11.52
CA THR A 26 41.95 -1.57 10.58
C THR A 26 40.59 -1.06 11.06
N TYR A 27 40.58 0.09 11.72
CA TYR A 27 39.35 0.73 12.17
C TYR A 27 38.44 0.90 10.95
N ALA A 28 37.30 0.21 10.96
CA ALA A 28 36.31 0.33 9.90
C ALA A 28 35.91 1.80 9.78
N TYR A 29 36.07 2.36 8.58
CA TYR A 29 35.70 3.75 8.29
C TYR A 29 34.24 3.98 8.69
N ARG A 30 34.01 4.81 9.71
CA ARG A 30 32.66 5.15 10.16
C ARG A 30 32.07 6.10 9.13
N SER A 31 31.10 5.61 8.36
CA SER A 31 30.36 6.45 7.42
C SER A 31 29.82 7.70 8.15
N PRO A 32 29.96 8.91 7.59
CA PRO A 32 29.50 10.12 8.25
C PRO A 32 28.00 10.02 8.56
N VAL A 33 27.61 10.47 9.76
CA VAL A 33 26.21 10.45 10.20
C VAL A 33 25.40 11.38 9.29
N ARG A 34 24.38 10.84 8.61
CA ARG A 34 23.53 11.63 7.71
C ARG A 34 22.75 12.69 8.50
N PRO A 35 22.72 13.97 8.05
CA PRO A 35 22.02 15.04 8.75
C PRO A 35 20.51 14.76 8.87
N PRO A 36 19.86 15.23 9.94
CA PRO A 36 18.42 15.06 10.12
C PRO A 36 17.63 15.80 9.03
N LEU A 37 16.41 15.34 8.75
CA LEU A 37 15.52 16.00 7.80
C LEU A 37 15.17 17.41 8.30
N SER A 38 15.23 18.40 7.41
CA SER A 38 14.80 19.76 7.73
C SER A 38 13.30 19.78 8.06
N PRO A 39 12.83 20.69 8.94
CA PRO A 39 11.41 20.81 9.27
C PRO A 39 10.52 21.03 8.05
N ALA A 40 10.99 21.78 7.05
CA ALA A 40 10.28 22.02 5.80
C ALA A 40 10.03 20.72 5.00
N VAL A 41 11.02 19.83 4.94
CA VAL A 41 10.87 18.52 4.28
C VAL A 41 9.93 17.61 5.06
N LYS A 42 9.97 17.64 6.41
CA LYS A 42 9.01 16.88 7.23
C LYS A 42 7.57 17.31 6.97
N GLY A 43 7.32 18.62 6.91
CA GLY A 43 6.00 19.16 6.57
C GLY A 43 5.58 18.83 5.14
N GLY A 44 6.51 18.88 4.18
CA GLY A 44 6.25 18.44 2.81
C GLY A 44 5.85 16.97 2.70
N ALA A 45 6.57 16.09 3.41
CA ALA A 45 6.27 14.65 3.45
C ALA A 45 4.91 14.37 4.11
N PHE A 46 4.55 15.11 5.17
CA PHE A 46 3.24 15.03 5.80
C PHE A 46 2.11 15.32 4.80
N TRP A 47 2.13 16.49 4.14
CA TRP A 47 1.06 16.86 3.22
C TRP A 47 1.03 16.00 1.96
N ALA A 48 2.20 15.66 1.40
CA ALA A 48 2.32 14.81 0.23
C ALA A 48 1.75 13.40 0.48
N GLY A 49 2.00 12.85 1.68
CA GLY A 49 1.48 11.54 2.08
C GLY A 49 0.00 11.58 2.46
N ALA A 50 -0.39 12.48 3.37
CA ALA A 50 -1.74 12.51 3.92
C ALA A 50 -2.82 12.83 2.86
N VAL A 51 -2.58 13.85 2.03
CA VAL A 51 -3.53 14.25 0.98
C VAL A 51 -3.37 13.34 -0.24
N GLY A 52 -2.13 13.09 -0.65
CA GLY A 52 -1.84 12.26 -1.81
C GLY A 52 -2.40 10.85 -1.69
N PHE A 53 -2.22 10.20 -0.53
CA PHE A 53 -2.73 8.85 -0.34
C PHE A 53 -4.25 8.79 -0.23
N ASN A 54 -4.91 9.76 0.39
CA ASN A 54 -6.38 9.82 0.38
C ASN A 54 -6.94 9.96 -1.04
N LEU A 55 -6.36 10.84 -1.86
CA LEU A 55 -6.76 10.99 -3.26
C LEU A 55 -6.43 9.74 -4.09
N LEU A 56 -5.27 9.13 -3.88
CA LEU A 56 -4.89 7.87 -4.52
C LEU A 56 -5.89 6.76 -4.19
N SER A 57 -6.25 6.59 -2.92
CA SER A 57 -7.24 5.63 -2.46
C SER A 57 -8.62 5.90 -3.06
N LEU A 58 -9.07 7.16 -3.07
CA LEU A 58 -10.34 7.54 -3.69
C LEU A 58 -10.37 7.15 -5.18
N GLY A 59 -9.34 7.52 -5.94
CA GLY A 59 -9.23 7.16 -7.34
C GLY A 59 -9.20 5.64 -7.55
N PHE A 60 -8.49 4.90 -6.69
CA PHE A 60 -8.46 3.44 -6.70
C PHE A 60 -9.85 2.82 -6.48
N TYR A 61 -10.63 3.31 -5.51
CA TYR A 61 -12.00 2.80 -5.28
C TYR A 61 -12.94 3.11 -6.43
N LEU A 62 -12.82 4.29 -7.05
CA LEU A 62 -13.58 4.63 -8.25
C LEU A 62 -13.25 3.72 -9.44
N VAL A 63 -12.04 3.16 -9.49
CA VAL A 63 -11.67 2.17 -10.50
C VAL A 63 -12.17 0.78 -10.12
N VAL A 64 -11.85 0.31 -8.91
CA VAL A 64 -12.08 -1.08 -8.50
C VAL A 64 -13.55 -1.42 -8.32
N ILE A 65 -14.37 -0.53 -7.78
CA ILE A 65 -15.80 -0.80 -7.54
C ILE A 65 -16.54 -1.14 -8.85
N PRO A 66 -16.53 -0.31 -9.90
CA PRO A 66 -17.21 -0.64 -11.15
C PRO A 66 -16.59 -1.84 -11.86
N LEU A 67 -15.27 -2.00 -11.81
CA LEU A 67 -14.58 -3.18 -12.36
C LEU A 67 -15.03 -4.47 -11.69
N MET A 68 -15.10 -4.49 -10.36
CA MET A 68 -15.59 -5.63 -9.60
C MET A 68 -17.07 -5.87 -9.87
N ALA A 69 -17.90 -4.83 -9.89
CA ALA A 69 -19.32 -4.96 -10.22
C ALA A 69 -19.53 -5.56 -11.61
N ALA A 70 -18.76 -5.11 -12.61
CA ALA A 70 -18.79 -5.67 -13.97
C ALA A 70 -18.32 -7.13 -13.99
N LEU A 71 -17.24 -7.46 -13.27
CA LEU A 71 -16.72 -8.83 -13.18
C LEU A 71 -17.73 -9.77 -12.51
N PHE A 72 -18.33 -9.35 -11.39
CA PHE A 72 -19.38 -10.10 -10.71
C PHE A 72 -20.61 -10.26 -11.61
N GLY A 73 -21.06 -9.19 -12.27
CA GLY A 73 -22.18 -9.25 -13.20
C GLY A 73 -21.93 -10.25 -14.34
N ALA A 74 -20.74 -10.23 -14.94
CA ALA A 74 -20.34 -11.17 -15.98
C ALA A 74 -20.23 -12.62 -15.47
N PHE A 75 -19.72 -12.82 -14.25
CA PHE A 75 -19.63 -14.14 -13.64
C PHE A 75 -21.02 -14.74 -13.37
N PHE A 76 -21.92 -13.95 -12.77
CA PHE A 76 -23.28 -14.41 -12.47
C PHE A 76 -24.13 -14.62 -13.72
N SER A 77 -23.93 -13.83 -14.78
CA SER A 77 -24.63 -14.05 -16.05
C SER A 77 -24.25 -15.40 -16.69
N VAL A 78 -22.98 -15.81 -16.59
CA VAL A 78 -22.52 -17.13 -17.05
C VAL A 78 -23.16 -18.25 -16.23
N ILE A 79 -23.22 -18.12 -14.90
CA ILE A 79 -23.87 -19.13 -14.04
C ILE A 79 -25.37 -19.24 -14.37
N ALA A 80 -26.05 -18.11 -14.54
CA ALA A 80 -27.46 -18.08 -14.86
C ALA A 80 -27.73 -18.79 -16.21
N ASP A 81 -26.98 -18.46 -17.26
CA ASP A 81 -27.09 -19.11 -18.57
C ASP A 81 -26.86 -20.63 -18.49
N GLN A 82 -25.86 -21.08 -17.72
CA GLN A 82 -25.64 -22.51 -17.49
C GLN A 82 -26.80 -23.19 -16.75
N ALA A 83 -27.37 -22.53 -15.74
CA ALA A 83 -28.51 -23.05 -15.00
C ALA A 83 -29.74 -23.20 -15.90
N PHE A 84 -30.05 -22.21 -16.75
CA PHE A 84 -31.18 -22.27 -17.67
C PHE A 84 -31.02 -23.35 -18.75
N ARG A 85 -29.81 -23.53 -19.28
CA ARG A 85 -29.53 -24.60 -20.25
C ARG A 85 -29.65 -26.00 -19.67
N SER A 86 -29.49 -26.16 -18.36
CA SER A 86 -29.55 -27.47 -17.69
C SER A 86 -30.96 -28.06 -17.55
N GLY A 87 -32.01 -27.38 -18.03
CA GLY A 87 -33.38 -27.92 -18.09
C GLY A 87 -34.06 -28.11 -16.73
N ARG A 88 -33.46 -27.62 -15.63
CA ARG A 88 -34.17 -27.50 -14.35
C ARG A 88 -35.24 -26.43 -14.52
N ASN A 89 -36.51 -26.84 -14.53
CA ASN A 89 -37.67 -25.94 -14.48
C ASN A 89 -37.39 -24.86 -13.44
N GLY A 90 -37.17 -23.63 -13.91
CA GLY A 90 -36.73 -22.52 -13.06
C GLY A 90 -37.75 -22.31 -11.95
N SER A 91 -37.26 -22.22 -10.71
CA SER A 91 -38.08 -21.73 -9.61
C SER A 91 -38.51 -20.29 -9.93
N ALA A 92 -39.71 -19.86 -9.51
CA ALA A 92 -40.23 -18.51 -9.77
C ALA A 92 -39.21 -17.39 -9.43
N GLY A 93 -38.39 -17.59 -8.40
CA GLY A 93 -37.34 -16.64 -8.03
C GLY A 93 -36.21 -16.47 -9.05
N LEU A 94 -35.89 -17.48 -9.88
CA LEU A 94 -34.91 -17.33 -10.97
C LEU A 94 -35.44 -16.47 -12.11
N GLU A 95 -36.74 -16.52 -12.36
CA GLU A 95 -37.40 -15.73 -13.39
C GLU A 95 -37.47 -14.25 -12.97
N ASP A 96 -37.77 -13.97 -11.70
CA ASP A 96 -37.72 -12.61 -11.13
C ASP A 96 -36.32 -11.99 -11.22
N VAL A 97 -35.28 -12.77 -10.87
CA VAL A 97 -33.88 -12.32 -10.96
C VAL A 97 -33.50 -12.03 -12.40
N ARG A 98 -33.91 -12.87 -13.35
CA ARG A 98 -33.69 -12.63 -14.77
C ARG A 98 -34.40 -11.36 -15.25
N HIS A 99 -35.67 -11.18 -14.91
CA HIS A 99 -36.40 -9.96 -15.25
C HIS A 99 -35.76 -8.70 -14.69
N PHE A 100 -35.24 -8.76 -13.45
CA PHE A 100 -34.48 -7.65 -12.87
C PHE A 100 -33.24 -7.32 -13.72
N PHE A 101 -32.45 -8.32 -14.10
CA PHE A 101 -31.28 -8.13 -14.95
C PHE A 101 -31.64 -7.60 -16.34
N ASP A 102 -32.67 -8.14 -16.98
CA ASP A 102 -33.16 -7.69 -18.29
C ASP A 102 -33.73 -6.26 -18.24
N SER A 103 -34.14 -5.78 -17.05
CA SER A 103 -34.60 -4.39 -16.85
C SER A 103 -33.47 -3.37 -16.76
N LEU A 104 -32.22 -3.81 -16.56
CA LEU A 104 -31.07 -2.93 -16.50
C LEU A 104 -30.60 -2.54 -17.90
N ASP A 105 -30.47 -1.24 -18.14
CA ASP A 105 -29.78 -0.73 -19.32
C ASP A 105 -28.26 -0.94 -19.16
N TYR A 106 -27.79 -2.10 -19.59
CA TYR A 106 -26.37 -2.45 -19.57
C TYR A 106 -25.51 -1.47 -20.39
N GLY A 107 -26.07 -0.84 -21.42
CA GLY A 107 -25.38 0.18 -22.22
C GLY A 107 -25.09 1.41 -21.37
N LEU A 108 -26.11 1.95 -20.70
CA LEU A 108 -25.96 3.09 -19.80
C LEU A 108 -25.03 2.78 -18.62
N ILE A 109 -25.19 1.62 -17.98
CA ILE A 109 -24.35 1.20 -16.85
C ILE A 109 -22.88 1.06 -17.29
N ALA A 110 -22.62 0.47 -18.46
CA ALA A 110 -21.28 0.33 -18.99
C ALA A 110 -20.64 1.70 -19.30
N VAL A 111 -21.39 2.62 -19.94
CA VAL A 111 -20.89 3.98 -20.24
C VAL A 111 -20.57 4.74 -18.95
N LEU A 112 -21.48 4.74 -17.97
CA LEU A 112 -21.24 5.37 -16.67
C LEU A 112 -20.05 4.73 -15.94
N GLY A 113 -19.95 3.40 -15.96
CA GLY A 113 -18.83 2.66 -15.39
C GLY A 113 -17.49 3.08 -16.00
N VAL A 114 -17.41 3.19 -17.33
CA VAL A 114 -16.20 3.64 -18.05
C VAL A 114 -15.84 5.08 -17.67
N VAL A 115 -16.81 5.99 -17.60
CA VAL A 115 -16.58 7.38 -17.19
C VAL A 115 -16.05 7.44 -15.75
N VAL A 116 -16.65 6.69 -14.83
CA VAL A 116 -16.21 6.63 -13.43
C VAL A 116 -14.79 6.07 -13.32
N VAL A 117 -14.46 5.00 -14.05
CA VAL A 117 -13.10 4.45 -14.11
C VAL A 117 -12.11 5.48 -14.64
N ALA A 118 -12.45 6.19 -15.72
CA ALA A 118 -11.59 7.22 -16.30
C ALA A 118 -11.32 8.36 -15.30
N VAL A 119 -12.36 8.85 -14.61
CA VAL A 119 -12.22 9.86 -13.54
C VAL A 119 -11.35 9.33 -12.40
N GLY A 120 -11.54 8.07 -11.98
CA GLY A 120 -10.73 7.43 -10.95
C GLY A 120 -9.24 7.39 -11.32
N LEU A 121 -8.92 6.98 -12.55
CA LEU A 121 -7.54 6.96 -13.05
C LEU A 121 -6.92 8.37 -13.11
N LEU A 122 -7.68 9.39 -13.52
CA LEU A 122 -7.23 10.78 -13.53
C LEU A 122 -6.92 11.28 -12.12
N ILE A 123 -7.77 10.96 -11.14
CA ILE A 123 -7.54 11.30 -9.73
C ILE A 123 -6.29 10.58 -9.19
N MET A 124 -6.09 9.30 -9.51
CA MET A 124 -4.88 8.56 -9.14
C MET A 124 -3.62 9.17 -9.73
N ALA A 125 -3.64 9.54 -11.01
CA ALA A 125 -2.49 10.19 -11.64
C ALA A 125 -2.21 11.56 -10.99
N ALA A 126 -3.25 12.38 -10.82
CA ALA A 126 -3.15 13.70 -10.22
C ALA A 126 -2.61 13.63 -8.78
N SER A 127 -2.99 12.63 -7.99
CA SER A 127 -2.50 12.47 -6.62
C SER A 127 -0.99 12.19 -6.57
N LEU A 128 -0.49 11.29 -7.42
CA LEU A 128 0.95 11.00 -7.54
C LEU A 128 1.74 12.23 -7.98
N PHE A 129 1.24 12.98 -8.98
CA PHE A 129 1.88 14.21 -9.43
C PHE A 129 1.86 15.31 -8.36
N ALA A 130 0.74 15.48 -7.65
CA ALA A 130 0.62 16.44 -6.56
C ALA A 130 1.60 16.12 -5.43
N SER A 131 1.67 14.86 -4.98
CA SER A 131 2.63 14.41 -3.97
C SER A 131 4.08 14.68 -4.38
N ALA A 132 4.46 14.32 -5.60
CA ALA A 132 5.81 14.57 -6.10
C ALA A 132 6.12 16.07 -6.19
N ARG A 133 5.16 16.89 -6.61
CA ARG A 133 5.32 18.35 -6.71
C ARG A 133 5.44 19.02 -5.34
N ILE A 134 4.68 18.56 -4.34
CA ILE A 134 4.79 19.03 -2.95
C ILE A 134 6.16 18.69 -2.36
N LEU A 135 6.68 17.49 -2.61
CA LEU A 135 8.03 17.11 -2.15
C LEU A 135 9.12 17.95 -2.85
N LYS A 136 8.98 18.15 -4.17
CA LYS A 136 9.93 18.94 -4.96
C LYS A 136 9.97 20.41 -4.51
N SER A 137 8.82 21.01 -4.21
CA SER A 137 8.75 22.40 -3.73
C SER A 137 9.37 22.61 -2.34
N ARG A 138 9.60 21.52 -1.59
CA ARG A 138 10.24 21.54 -0.26
C ARG A 138 11.70 21.08 -0.28
N GLY A 139 12.31 20.94 -1.46
CA GLY A 139 13.74 20.64 -1.62
C GLY A 139 14.11 19.16 -1.55
N VAL A 140 13.15 18.24 -1.70
CA VAL A 140 13.44 16.81 -1.78
C VAL A 140 14.01 16.47 -3.15
N GLN A 141 15.32 16.17 -3.21
CA GLN A 141 16.02 15.88 -4.46
C GLN A 141 15.45 14.69 -5.23
N ARG A 142 14.96 13.66 -4.52
CA ARG A 142 14.43 12.41 -5.09
C ARG A 142 12.90 12.29 -4.92
N ALA A 143 12.17 13.36 -5.23
CA ALA A 143 10.71 13.42 -5.01
C ALA A 143 9.93 12.27 -5.69
N TRP A 144 10.30 11.89 -6.92
CA TRP A 144 9.61 10.84 -7.67
C TRP A 144 9.86 9.43 -7.11
N PRO A 145 11.12 8.99 -6.89
CA PRO A 145 11.38 7.73 -6.19
C PRO A 145 10.72 7.62 -4.81
N VAL A 146 10.74 8.71 -4.03
CA VAL A 146 10.07 8.77 -2.71
C VAL A 146 8.56 8.55 -2.84
N THR A 147 7.92 9.15 -3.84
CA THR A 147 6.46 9.03 -4.05
C THR A 147 6.08 7.60 -4.45
N TRP A 148 6.82 6.96 -5.36
CA TRP A 148 6.54 5.57 -5.77
C TRP A 148 6.71 4.57 -4.64
N ALA A 149 7.86 4.63 -3.96
CA ALA A 149 8.13 3.73 -2.86
C ALA A 149 7.17 3.98 -1.67
N GLY A 150 6.83 5.25 -1.41
CA GLY A 150 5.86 5.64 -0.39
C GLY A 150 4.47 5.09 -0.71
N SER A 151 4.04 5.19 -1.97
CA SER A 151 2.75 4.64 -2.43
C SER A 151 2.69 3.13 -2.28
N GLY A 152 3.75 2.40 -2.67
CA GLY A 152 3.79 0.94 -2.53
C GLY A 152 3.68 0.48 -1.07
N ILE A 153 4.37 1.15 -0.16
CA ILE A 153 4.31 0.86 1.27
C ILE A 153 2.93 1.22 1.84
N ALA A 154 2.40 2.38 1.47
CA ALA A 154 1.09 2.83 1.93
C ALA A 154 -0.02 1.89 1.48
N ILE A 155 0.05 1.37 0.24
CA ILE A 155 -0.86 0.32 -0.23
C ILE A 155 -0.72 -0.91 0.65
N ALA A 156 0.49 -1.46 0.84
CA ALA A 156 0.64 -2.65 1.69
C ALA A 156 0.09 -2.43 3.11
N ALA A 157 0.39 -1.28 3.72
CA ALA A 157 -0.10 -0.90 5.03
C ALA A 157 -1.63 -0.71 5.09
N SER A 158 -2.26 -0.17 4.04
CA SER A 158 -3.71 0.02 3.99
C SER A 158 -4.47 -1.29 3.96
N TRP A 159 -3.88 -2.35 3.40
CA TRP A 159 -4.46 -3.68 3.51
C TRP A 159 -4.45 -4.13 4.97
N PHE A 160 -3.33 -4.04 5.68
CA PHE A 160 -3.30 -4.39 7.12
C PHE A 160 -4.31 -3.60 7.95
N VAL A 161 -4.41 -2.29 7.75
CA VAL A 161 -5.38 -1.45 8.47
C VAL A 161 -6.82 -1.79 8.08
N GLY A 162 -7.08 -2.09 6.82
CA GLY A 162 -8.40 -2.49 6.32
C GLY A 162 -8.95 -3.76 6.97
N TRP A 163 -8.10 -4.64 7.48
CA TRP A 163 -8.53 -5.85 8.21
C TRP A 163 -8.82 -5.57 9.68
N ILE A 164 -8.07 -4.66 10.31
CA ILE A 164 -8.18 -4.37 11.75
C ILE A 164 -9.31 -3.39 12.04
N LEU A 165 -9.45 -2.35 11.22
CA LEU A 165 -10.35 -1.23 11.48
C LEU A 165 -11.84 -1.65 11.56
N PRO A 166 -12.37 -2.54 10.69
CA PRO A 166 -13.75 -3.00 10.78
C PRO A 166 -14.04 -3.76 12.07
N VAL A 167 -13.08 -4.53 12.60
CA VAL A 167 -13.24 -5.25 13.87
C VAL A 167 -13.41 -4.28 15.02
N VAL A 168 -12.55 -3.24 15.09
CA VAL A 168 -12.65 -2.20 16.13
C VAL A 168 -14.01 -1.49 16.06
N PHE A 169 -14.44 -1.10 14.85
CA PHE A 169 -15.73 -0.44 14.69
C PHE A 169 -16.91 -1.37 14.97
N GLN A 170 -16.84 -2.65 14.64
CA GLN A 170 -17.90 -3.62 15.00
C GLN A 170 -18.07 -3.73 16.51
N LEU A 171 -16.98 -3.74 17.28
CA LEU A 171 -17.05 -3.73 18.75
C LEU A 171 -17.75 -2.48 19.28
N VAL A 172 -17.46 -1.31 18.71
CA VAL A 172 -18.16 -0.05 19.06
C VAL A 172 -19.65 -0.15 18.74
N ALA A 173 -20.02 -0.65 17.56
CA ALA A 173 -21.42 -0.83 17.18
C ALA A 173 -22.17 -1.77 18.13
N VAL A 174 -21.55 -2.88 18.55
CA VAL A 174 -22.13 -3.81 19.52
C VAL A 174 -22.38 -3.11 20.86
N VAL A 175 -21.43 -2.32 21.35
CA VAL A 175 -21.60 -1.55 22.60
C VAL A 175 -22.73 -0.53 22.48
N LEU A 176 -22.84 0.19 21.35
CA LEU A 176 -23.93 1.15 21.12
C LEU A 176 -25.31 0.48 21.17
N VAL A 177 -25.44 -0.72 20.57
CA VAL A 177 -26.69 -1.50 20.63
C VAL A 177 -26.97 -1.97 22.06
N MET A 178 -25.96 -2.42 22.79
CA MET A 178 -26.10 -2.89 24.18
C MET A 178 -26.56 -1.78 25.14
N VAL A 179 -26.17 -0.53 24.92
CA VAL A 179 -26.61 0.62 25.74
C VAL A 179 -27.94 1.23 25.28
N GLY A 180 -28.65 0.56 24.37
CA GLY A 180 -30.00 0.94 23.95
C GLY A 180 -30.07 2.03 22.89
N VAL A 181 -28.99 2.30 22.15
CA VAL A 181 -29.05 3.23 21.01
C VAL A 181 -29.93 2.63 19.91
N ASN A 182 -30.85 3.43 19.39
CA ASN A 182 -31.72 3.05 18.26
C ASN A 182 -30.87 2.57 17.06
N ALA A 183 -31.33 1.51 16.38
CA ALA A 183 -30.58 0.87 15.28
C ALA A 183 -30.23 1.83 14.13
N LEU A 184 -31.12 2.76 13.77
CA LEU A 184 -30.86 3.76 12.73
C LEU A 184 -29.75 4.72 13.17
N VAL A 185 -29.82 5.23 14.40
CA VAL A 185 -28.82 6.15 14.97
C VAL A 185 -27.47 5.44 15.12
N ALA A 186 -27.48 4.17 15.55
CA ALA A 186 -26.28 3.34 15.63
C ALA A 186 -25.66 3.12 14.25
N GLY A 187 -26.47 2.82 13.23
CA GLY A 187 -26.02 2.63 11.85
C GLY A 187 -25.40 3.89 11.24
N ILE A 188 -26.03 5.06 11.43
CA ILE A 188 -25.49 6.34 10.95
C ILE A 188 -24.19 6.69 11.66
N SER A 189 -24.18 6.60 13.00
CA SER A 189 -22.98 6.86 13.80
C SER A 189 -21.82 5.97 13.36
N GLN A 190 -22.10 4.69 13.11
CA GLN A 190 -21.12 3.73 12.62
C GLN A 190 -20.58 4.11 11.24
N ALA A 191 -21.44 4.47 10.30
CA ALA A 191 -21.03 4.89 8.96
C ALA A 191 -20.12 6.13 9.00
N VAL A 192 -20.47 7.12 9.84
CA VAL A 192 -19.65 8.32 10.04
C VAL A 192 -18.30 7.99 10.68
N LEU A 193 -18.28 7.14 11.72
CA LEU A 193 -17.04 6.69 12.36
C LEU A 193 -16.14 5.92 11.38
N MET A 194 -16.72 5.04 10.56
CA MET A 194 -15.98 4.33 9.51
C MET A 194 -15.39 5.29 8.48
N LEU A 195 -16.16 6.30 8.04
CA LEU A 195 -15.66 7.31 7.11
C LEU A 195 -14.50 8.11 7.69
N ILE A 196 -14.65 8.61 8.93
CA ILE A 196 -13.59 9.36 9.62
C ILE A 196 -12.36 8.48 9.82
N GLY A 197 -12.55 7.23 10.28
CA GLY A 197 -11.47 6.27 10.49
C GLY A 197 -10.74 5.92 9.20
N PHE A 198 -11.47 5.79 8.09
CA PHE A 198 -10.90 5.55 6.77
C PHE A 198 -10.04 6.73 6.31
N VAL A 199 -10.57 7.97 6.37
CA VAL A 199 -9.84 9.17 5.95
C VAL A 199 -8.62 9.43 6.84
N ALA A 200 -8.80 9.37 8.16
CA ALA A 200 -7.73 9.58 9.13
C ALA A 200 -6.68 8.46 9.08
N GLY A 201 -7.12 7.21 8.96
CA GLY A 201 -6.24 6.04 8.82
C GLY A 201 -5.38 6.15 7.58
N ASN A 202 -5.98 6.45 6.42
CA ASN A 202 -5.23 6.71 5.19
C ASN A 202 -4.28 7.90 5.33
N ALA A 203 -4.71 8.98 5.99
CA ALA A 203 -3.85 10.15 6.20
C ALA A 203 -2.59 9.79 7.02
N ILE A 204 -2.76 9.00 8.09
CA ILE A 204 -1.67 8.54 8.95
C ILE A 204 -0.73 7.60 8.18
N ILE A 205 -1.27 6.60 7.48
CA ILE A 205 -0.50 5.65 6.68
C ILE A 205 0.30 6.39 5.60
N GLY A 206 -0.34 7.29 4.87
CA GLY A 206 0.27 8.11 3.83
C GLY A 206 1.39 8.98 4.40
N TRP A 207 1.13 9.70 5.48
CA TRP A 207 2.14 10.51 6.15
C TRP A 207 3.37 9.68 6.57
N LEU A 208 3.16 8.57 7.30
CA LEU A 208 4.25 7.74 7.80
C LEU A 208 5.07 7.14 6.66
N SER A 209 4.40 6.68 5.60
CA SER A 209 5.07 6.07 4.43
C SER A 209 5.92 7.09 3.67
N TRP A 210 5.41 8.31 3.44
CA TRP A 210 6.17 9.37 2.78
C TRP A 210 7.30 9.90 3.64
N TRP A 211 7.07 10.06 4.95
CA TRP A 211 8.10 10.47 5.89
C TRP A 211 9.24 9.45 5.95
N TRP A 212 8.91 8.16 6.07
CA TRP A 212 9.91 7.10 6.11
C TRP A 212 10.72 7.04 4.81
N MET A 213 10.07 7.19 3.66
CA MET A 213 10.75 7.22 2.37
C MET A 213 11.63 8.44 2.15
N ALA A 214 11.17 9.63 2.56
CA ALA A 214 11.99 10.83 2.53
C ALA A 214 13.24 10.68 3.41
N HIS A 215 13.14 9.95 4.53
CA HIS A 215 14.26 9.66 5.41
C HIS A 215 15.23 8.62 4.80
N ALA A 216 14.70 7.53 4.25
CA ALA A 216 15.51 6.45 3.68
C ALA A 216 16.29 6.90 2.44
N LEU A 217 15.66 7.69 1.57
CA LEU A 217 16.22 8.16 0.30
C LEU A 217 16.94 9.51 0.39
N ARG A 218 17.23 9.98 1.61
CA ARG A 218 18.02 11.21 1.80
C ARG A 218 19.43 11.03 1.21
N PRO A 219 20.00 12.07 0.56
CA PRO A 219 21.37 12.02 0.08
C PRO A 219 22.34 11.58 1.19
N GLY A 220 23.35 10.79 0.82
CA GLY A 220 24.47 10.51 1.72
C GLY A 220 25.17 11.81 2.09
N ALA A 221 25.87 11.82 3.23
CA ALA A 221 26.80 12.91 3.52
C ALA A 221 27.78 12.99 2.35
N GLN A 222 27.82 14.14 1.66
CA GLN A 222 28.85 14.37 0.66
C GLN A 222 30.19 14.30 1.40
N THR A 223 30.98 13.27 1.13
CA THR A 223 32.41 13.30 1.44
C THR A 223 32.93 14.49 0.66
N GLY A 224 33.47 15.50 1.35
CA GLY A 224 33.96 16.72 0.73
C GLY A 224 34.94 16.41 -0.42
N PRO A 225 35.17 17.36 -1.35
CA PRO A 225 36.10 17.15 -2.44
C PRO A 225 37.40 16.58 -1.87
N SER A 226 37.76 15.37 -2.29
CA SER A 226 39.06 14.81 -1.96
C SER A 226 40.08 15.86 -2.43
N ASN A 227 40.97 16.29 -1.53
CA ASN A 227 42.06 17.24 -1.83
C ASN A 227 43.09 16.64 -2.82
N GLU A 228 42.68 15.75 -3.72
CA GLU A 228 43.50 15.01 -4.70
C GLU A 228 43.90 15.88 -5.91
N MET A 229 43.74 17.21 -5.85
CA MET A 229 44.18 18.13 -6.91
C MET A 229 45.06 19.28 -6.38
N GLN A 230 45.87 19.03 -5.34
CA GLN A 230 46.90 19.97 -4.88
C GLN A 230 48.29 19.33 -4.78
N GLU A 231 48.66 18.49 -5.75
CA GLU A 231 50.06 18.14 -6.04
C GLU A 231 50.44 18.53 -7.46
#